data_AF-A0A3G1AAD6-F1
#
_entry.id   AF-A0A3G1AAD6-F1
#
_cell.length_a   1.000
_cell.length_b   1.000
_cell.length_c   1.000
_cell.angle_alpha   90.00
_cell.angle_beta   90.00
_cell.angle_gamma   90.00
#
_symmetry.space_group_name_H-M   'P 1'
#
loop_
_entity.id
_entity.type
_entity.pdbx_description
1 polymer ?
#
loop_
_entity_poly.entity_id
_entity_poly.type
_entity_poly.pdbx_seq_one_letter_code
_entity_poly.pdbx_strand_id
1 'polypeptide(L)' 'MYIVKCSKCGYVFYRGEKIPNLFRIYSSVGGKCPRCGAEIDWVPKGVAVSRKDKCST' A
#
# COMPACT_ATOMS: atom_id res chain seq x y z
N MET A 1 2.02 11.99 7.20
CA MET A 1 1.04 11.76 6.10
C MET A 1 1.25 10.38 5.52
N TYR A 2 0.23 9.52 5.59
CA TYR A 2 0.22 8.15 5.08
C TYR A 2 -0.52 8.08 3.75
N ILE A 3 0.01 7.26 2.85
CA ILE A 3 -0.56 7.04 1.51
C ILE A 3 -0.60 5.53 1.29
N VAL A 4 -1.80 5.01 1.03
CA VAL A 4 -2.00 3.63 0.60
C VAL A 4 -2.26 3.67 -0.89
N LYS A 5 -1.39 3.04 -1.67
CA LYS A 5 -1.49 3.00 -3.12
C LYS A 5 -1.22 1.61 -3.66
N CYS A 6 -1.75 1.31 -4.83
CA CYS A 6 -1.48 0.07 -5.54
C CYS A 6 -0.01 0.04 -5.97
N SER A 7 0.69 -1.03 -5.61
CA SER A 7 2.09 -1.21 -6.01
C SER A 7 2.27 -1.37 -7.52
N LYS A 8 1.24 -1.85 -8.24
CA LYS A 8 1.32 -2.11 -9.69
C LYS A 8 1.07 -0.86 -10.55
N CYS A 9 0.02 -0.10 -10.24
CA CYS A 9 -0.41 1.04 -11.08
C CYS A 9 -0.33 2.40 -10.37
N GLY A 10 0.03 2.43 -9.09
CA GLY A 10 0.13 3.67 -8.31
C GLY A 10 -1.22 4.29 -7.91
N TYR A 11 -2.35 3.61 -8.16
CA TYR A 11 -3.67 4.10 -7.75
C TYR A 11 -3.74 4.32 -6.24
N VAL A 12 -4.14 5.51 -5.81
CA VAL A 12 -4.20 5.88 -4.38
C VAL A 12 -5.55 5.46 -3.82
N PHE A 13 -5.54 4.51 -2.89
CA PHE A 13 -6.72 4.06 -2.17
C PHE A 13 -7.05 4.97 -0.98
N TYR A 14 -6.01 5.48 -0.31
CA TYR A 14 -6.16 6.35 0.85
C TYR A 14 -5.00 7.33 0.94
N ARG A 15 -5.31 8.56 1.35
CA ARG A 15 -4.33 9.59 1.71
C ARG A 15 -4.86 10.32 2.94
N GLY A 16 -4.05 10.38 3.99
CA GLY A 16 -4.44 11.05 5.22
C GLY A 16 -3.30 11.17 6.22
N GLU A 17 -3.55 11.80 7.36
CA GLU A 17 -2.54 12.00 8.39
C GLU A 17 -2.43 10.83 9.37
N LYS A 18 -3.46 9.98 9.41
CA LYS A 18 -3.55 8.79 10.27
C LYS A 18 -3.30 7.51 9.48
N ILE A 19 -2.81 6.47 10.16
CA ILE A 19 -2.65 5.13 9.60
C ILE A 19 -4.05 4.53 9.43
N PRO A 20 -4.52 4.26 8.20
CA PRO A 20 -5.80 3.61 8.00
C PRO A 20 -5.70 2.11 8.31
N ASN A 21 -6.83 1.47 8.61
CA ASN A 21 -6.88 0.03 8.72
C ASN A 21 -6.81 -0.60 7.30
N LEU A 22 -5.72 -1.29 7.00
CA LEU A 22 -5.47 -1.97 5.72
C LEU A 22 -6.59 -2.95 5.35
N PHE A 23 -7.13 -3.67 6.34
CA PHE A 23 -8.24 -4.61 6.12
C PHE A 23 -9.50 -3.90 5.63
N ARG A 24 -9.79 -2.71 6.16
CA ARG A 24 -10.93 -1.89 5.72
C ARG A 24 -10.77 -1.46 4.26
N ILE A 25 -9.57 -1.01 3.88
CA ILE A 25 -9.27 -0.64 2.49
C ILE A 25 -9.40 -1.85 1.58
N TYR A 26 -8.81 -3.00 1.96
CA TYR A 26 -8.90 -4.26 1.23
C TYR A 26 -10.35 -4.69 1.01
N SER A 27 -11.17 -4.65 2.07
CA SER A 27 -12.60 -4.98 2.00
C SER A 27 -13.38 -4.01 1.11
N SER A 28 -13.07 -2.71 1.15
CA SER A 28 -13.69 -1.72 0.25
C SER A 28 -13.38 -1.93 -1.23
N VAL A 29 -12.22 -2.53 -1.57
CA VAL A 29 -11.83 -2.81 -2.96
C VAL A 29 -12.01 -4.28 -3.36
N GLY A 30 -12.54 -5.11 -2.46
CA GLY A 30 -12.80 -6.53 -2.73
C GLY A 30 -11.55 -7.35 -3.08
N GLY A 31 -10.37 -6.94 -2.57
CA GLY A 31 -9.10 -7.61 -2.85
C GLY A 31 -8.54 -7.42 -4.27
N LYS A 32 -9.13 -6.53 -5.09
CA LYS A 32 -8.61 -6.19 -6.41
C LYS A 32 -8.53 -4.68 -6.62
N CYS A 33 -7.50 -4.23 -7.34
CA CYS A 33 -7.39 -2.82 -7.70
C CYS A 33 -8.47 -2.46 -8.74
N PRO A 34 -9.33 -1.47 -8.49
CA PRO A 34 -10.40 -1.10 -9.42
C PRO A 34 -9.85 -0.50 -10.73
N ARG A 35 -8.59 -0.05 -10.73
CA ARG A 35 -7.97 0.57 -11.91
C ARG A 35 -7.26 -0.43 -12.83
N CYS A 36 -6.53 -1.39 -12.26
CA CYS A 36 -5.68 -2.31 -13.04
C CYS A 36 -6.03 -3.79 -12.85
N GLY A 37 -7.00 -4.12 -11.99
CA GLY A 37 -7.41 -5.49 -11.69
C GLY A 37 -6.40 -6.31 -10.91
N ALA A 38 -5.27 -5.72 -10.47
CA ALA A 38 -4.26 -6.42 -9.70
C ALA A 38 -4.81 -6.91 -8.37
N GLU A 39 -4.52 -8.15 -8.00
CA GLU A 39 -4.83 -8.68 -6.68
C GLU A 39 -4.00 -7.93 -5.63
N ILE A 40 -4.68 -7.52 -4.57
CA ILE A 40 -4.09 -6.75 -3.49
C ILE A 40 -4.16 -7.62 -2.26
N ASP A 41 -3.05 -8.03 -1.68
CA ASP A 41 -3.09 -8.71 -0.38
C ASP A 41 -3.37 -7.72 0.75
N TRP A 42 -4.18 -8.14 1.73
CA TRP A 42 -4.37 -7.40 2.98
C TRP A 42 -3.13 -7.44 3.87
N VAL A 43 -2.31 -8.49 3.71
CA VAL A 43 -1.01 -8.61 4.37
C VAL A 43 -0.01 -7.75 3.60
N PRO A 44 0.66 -6.78 4.25
CA PRO A 44 1.78 -6.11 3.62
C PRO A 44 2.85 -7.17 3.33
N LYS A 45 2.98 -7.61 2.07
CA LYS A 45 3.98 -8.60 1.60
C LYS A 45 5.45 -8.16 1.78
N GLY A 46 5.69 -7.08 2.50
CA GLY A 46 7.01 -6.60 2.84
C GLY A 46 6.89 -5.29 3.59
N VAL A 47 6.81 -5.36 4.91
CA VAL A 47 7.53 -4.36 5.71
C VAL A 47 9.01 -4.68 5.52
N ALA A 48 9.55 -4.37 4.35
CA ALA A 48 10.97 -4.20 4.18
C ALA A 48 11.29 -2.86 4.85
N VAL A 49 11.71 -2.90 6.10
CA VAL A 49 12.32 -1.75 6.77
C VAL A 49 13.70 -1.55 6.12
N SER A 50 13.73 -1.09 4.87
CA SER A 50 14.96 -0.52 4.34
C SER A 50 15.13 0.81 5.05
N ARG A 51 15.94 0.82 6.12
CA ARG A 51 16.59 2.06 6.53
C ARG A 51 17.20 2.65 5.27
N LYS A 52 16.83 3.88 4.91
CA LYS A 52 17.61 4.65 3.95
C LYS A 52 18.88 5.09 4.67
N ASP A 53 19.78 4.15 4.92
CA ASP A 53 21.17 4.46 5.18
C ASP A 53 21.90 4.15 3.88
N LYS A 54 21.94 5.14 2.99
CA LYS A 54 23.02 5.19 2.01
C LYS A 54 24.30 5.43 2.82
N CYS A 55 25.18 4.44 2.83
CA CYS A 55 26.63 4.60 2.84
C CYS A 55 27.14 3.30 2.21
N SER A 56 27.31 3.19 0.89
CA SER A 56 28.38 3.77 0.06
C SER A 56 29.74 3.79 0.77
N THR A 57 30.63 2.97 0.19
CA THR A 57 32.05 2.72 0.46
C THR A 57 32.37 1.76 1.59
#